data_AF-A0A0K8R282-F1
#
_entry.id   AF-A0A0K8R282-F1
#
_cell.length_a   1.000
_cell.length_b   1.000
_cell.length_c   1.000
_cell.angle_alpha   90.00
_cell.angle_beta   90.00
_cell.angle_gamma   90.00
#
_symmetry.space_group_name_H-M   'P 1'
#
loop_
_entity.id
_entity.type
_entity.pdbx_description
1 polymer ?
#
loop_
_entity_poly.entity_id
_entity_poly.type
_entity_poly.pdbx_seq_one_letter_code
_entity_poly.pdbx_strand_id
1 'polypeptide(L)'
;VMRRIVYYAPDLKRTFTFLTNNISIKAKDIAMLYKQRWQVELFFRWIKQHLRITSFWGNTENAVRIQIYIAVITYCLVAIIEHDCQLGRTTFNVLRVISRVLTDKTPIRDLFLTPETIDDICEKPAQLEFAFKY
;
A
#
# COMPACT_ATOMS: atom_id res chain seq x y z
N VAL A 1 -20.78 -24.49 -15.86
CA VAL A 1 -20.18 -25.56 -15.01
C VAL A 1 -19.31 -24.91 -13.96
N MET A 2 -19.46 -25.27 -12.69
CA MET A 2 -18.58 -24.82 -11.59
C MET A 2 -17.71 -25.99 -11.12
N ARG A 3 -16.44 -25.72 -10.84
CA ARG A 3 -15.44 -26.69 -10.38
C ARG A 3 -15.12 -26.43 -8.91
N ARG A 4 -15.29 -27.45 -8.07
CA ARG A 4 -14.83 -27.45 -6.69
C ARG A 4 -13.38 -27.92 -6.64
N ILE A 5 -12.55 -27.20 -5.89
CA ILE A 5 -11.13 -27.49 -5.73
C ILE A 5 -10.83 -27.55 -4.23
N VAL A 6 -10.01 -28.52 -3.85
CA VAL A 6 -9.59 -28.73 -2.47
C VAL A 6 -8.06 -28.61 -2.44
N TYR A 7 -7.54 -27.74 -1.58
CA TYR A 7 -6.12 -27.51 -1.40
C TYR A 7 -5.74 -27.69 0.07
N TYR A 8 -4.82 -28.61 0.33
CA TYR A 8 -4.22 -28.77 1.65
C TYR A 8 -3.02 -27.82 1.78
N ALA A 9 -3.05 -26.91 2.75
CA ALA A 9 -1.95 -26.01 3.05
C ALA A 9 -1.08 -26.62 4.17
N PRO A 10 0.15 -27.10 3.87
CA PRO A 10 1.01 -27.73 4.87
C PRO A 10 1.39 -26.77 6.00
N ASP A 11 1.69 -25.52 5.64
CA ASP A 11 2.12 -24.46 6.57
C ASP A 11 1.07 -24.18 7.67
N LEU A 12 -0.21 -24.26 7.30
CA LEU A 12 -1.33 -23.96 8.18
C LEU A 12 -2.00 -25.22 8.74
N LYS A 13 -1.52 -26.41 8.33
CA LYS A 13 -2.09 -27.73 8.63
C LYS A 13 -3.62 -27.80 8.45
N ARG A 14 -4.15 -27.11 7.42
CA ARG A 14 -5.59 -27.04 7.16
C ARG A 14 -5.92 -27.13 5.67
N THR A 15 -7.13 -27.60 5.38
CA THR A 15 -7.66 -27.74 4.02
C THR A 15 -8.56 -26.56 3.67
N PHE A 16 -8.39 -26.02 2.48
CA PHE A 16 -9.24 -24.98 1.91
C PHE A 16 -10.03 -25.52 0.73
N THR A 17 -11.28 -25.10 0.62
CA THR A 17 -12.15 -25.45 -0.51
C THR A 17 -12.49 -24.18 -1.29
N PHE A 18 -12.23 -24.21 -2.59
CA PHE A 18 -12.48 -23.12 -3.52
C PHE A 18 -13.49 -23.54 -4.58
N LEU A 19 -14.28 -22.59 -5.06
CA LEU A 19 -15.15 -22.74 -6.22
C LEU A 19 -14.65 -21.82 -7.33
N THR A 20 -14.53 -22.36 -8.53
CA THR A 20 -14.11 -21.59 -9.70
C THR A 20 -14.94 -21.97 -10.92
N ASN A 21 -15.13 -21.01 -11.82
CA ASN A 21 -15.60 -21.26 -13.18
C ASN A 21 -14.45 -21.62 -14.14
N ASN A 22 -13.19 -21.48 -13.71
CA ASN A 22 -12.03 -21.73 -14.53
C ASN A 22 -11.60 -23.20 -14.44
N ILE A 23 -11.73 -23.91 -15.55
CA ILE A 23 -11.46 -25.35 -15.63
C ILE A 23 -10.03 -25.61 -16.11
N SER A 24 -9.39 -24.67 -16.82
CA SER A 24 -8.07 -24.85 -17.43
C SER A 24 -6.92 -24.73 -16.43
N ILE A 25 -7.05 -23.87 -15.42
CA ILE A 25 -5.99 -23.62 -14.43
C ILE A 25 -5.89 -24.79 -13.44
N LYS A 26 -4.67 -25.12 -13.00
CA LYS A 26 -4.46 -26.19 -12.00
C LYS A 26 -4.99 -25.77 -10.62
N ALA A 27 -5.39 -26.76 -9.83
CA ALA A 27 -5.92 -26.57 -8.47
C ALA A 27 -4.98 -25.76 -7.56
N LYS A 28 -3.68 -26.05 -7.62
CA LYS A 28 -2.64 -25.36 -6.86
C LYS A 28 -2.56 -23.87 -7.21
N ASP A 29 -2.58 -23.55 -8.50
CA ASP A 29 -2.44 -22.17 -8.97
C ASP A 29 -3.66 -21.35 -8.59
N ILE A 30 -4.86 -21.94 -8.60
CA ILE A 30 -6.08 -21.28 -8.11
C ILE A 30 -5.99 -20.98 -6.61
N ALA A 31 -5.48 -21.92 -5.81
CA ALA A 31 -5.27 -21.68 -4.38
C ALA A 31 -4.24 -20.55 -4.15
N MET A 32 -3.19 -20.47 -4.97
CA MET A 32 -2.20 -19.38 -4.86
C MET A 32 -2.71 -18.03 -5.36
N LEU A 33 -3.53 -18.00 -6.42
CA LEU A 33 -4.24 -16.79 -6.84
C LEU A 33 -5.17 -16.30 -5.73
N TYR A 34 -5.87 -17.21 -5.06
CA TYR A 34 -6.72 -16.84 -3.93
C TYR A 34 -5.91 -16.34 -2.73
N LYS A 35 -4.69 -16.85 -2.51
CA LYS A 35 -3.75 -16.33 -1.51
C LYS A 35 -3.34 -14.89 -1.81
N GLN A 36 -3.16 -14.52 -3.09
CA GLN A 36 -2.83 -13.14 -3.48
C GLN A 36 -3.95 -12.14 -3.20
N ARG A 37 -5.20 -12.59 -3.07
CA ARG A 37 -6.32 -11.72 -2.64
C ARG A 37 -6.03 -11.03 -1.30
N TRP A 38 -5.34 -11.70 -0.39
CA TRP A 38 -4.96 -11.12 0.90
C TRP A 38 -4.02 -9.91 0.74
N GLN A 39 -3.16 -9.90 -0.28
CA GLN A 39 -2.28 -8.77 -0.56
C GLN A 39 -3.08 -7.52 -0.93
N VAL A 40 -4.20 -7.69 -1.64
CA VAL A 40 -5.13 -6.58 -1.96
C VAL A 40 -5.74 -6.01 -0.67
N GLU A 41 -6.13 -6.86 0.28
CA GLU A 41 -6.66 -6.41 1.57
C GLU A 41 -5.60 -5.69 2.42
N LEU A 42 -4.36 -6.19 2.43
CA LEU A 42 -3.23 -5.52 3.09
C LEU A 42 -2.92 -4.17 2.44
N PHE A 43 -2.98 -4.08 1.11
CA PHE A 43 -2.84 -2.82 0.38
C PHE A 43 -3.90 -1.79 0.79
N PHE A 44 -5.18 -2.16 0.79
CA PHE A 44 -6.24 -1.25 1.22
C PHE A 44 -6.18 -0.92 2.72
N ARG A 45 -5.69 -1.85 3.55
CA ARG A 45 -5.40 -1.57 4.96
C ARG A 45 -4.31 -0.52 5.08
N TRP A 46 -3.22 -0.67 4.32
CA TRP A 46 -2.11 0.27 4.31
C TRP A 46 -2.58 1.66 3.87
N ILE A 47 -3.36 1.76 2.78
CA ILE A 47 -3.91 3.04 2.31
C ILE A 47 -4.71 3.71 3.42
N LYS A 48 -5.67 3.00 4.02
CA LYS A 48 -6.52 3.57 5.07
C LYS A 48 -5.75 3.97 6.33
N GLN A 49 -4.64 3.31 6.64
CA GLN A 49 -3.83 3.59 7.84
C GLN A 49 -2.84 4.73 7.65
N HIS A 50 -2.22 4.85 6.48
CA HIS A 50 -1.09 5.77 6.27
C HIS A 50 -1.45 7.00 5.44
N LEU A 51 -2.49 6.90 4.60
CA LEU A 51 -3.10 8.03 3.93
C LEU A 51 -4.37 8.32 4.73
N ARG A 52 -4.39 9.40 5.55
CA ARG A 52 -5.57 9.82 6.32
C ARG A 52 -6.70 10.23 5.37
N ILE A 53 -7.39 9.25 4.79
CA ILE A 53 -8.72 9.41 4.20
C ILE A 53 -9.74 9.44 5.37
N THR A 54 -9.48 10.26 6.39
CA THR A 54 -10.32 10.37 7.59
C THR A 54 -11.42 11.41 7.43
N SER A 55 -11.28 12.32 6.47
CA SER A 55 -12.31 13.31 6.13
C SER A 55 -12.32 13.55 4.63
N PHE A 56 -13.46 13.30 3.99
CA PHE A 56 -13.65 13.66 2.59
C PHE A 56 -13.81 15.18 2.50
N TRP A 57 -12.98 15.84 1.69
CA TRP A 57 -13.09 17.26 1.34
C TRP A 57 -14.42 17.66 0.67
N GLY A 58 -15.20 16.67 0.26
CA GLY A 58 -16.54 16.85 -0.27
C GLY A 58 -17.28 15.52 -0.24
N ASN A 59 -18.58 15.57 0.05
CA ASN A 59 -19.44 14.38 0.10
C ASN A 59 -20.02 13.99 -1.26
N THR A 60 -19.53 14.58 -2.36
CA THR A 60 -19.97 14.22 -3.71
C THR A 60 -19.23 12.96 -4.17
N GLU A 61 -19.90 12.14 -4.97
CA GLU A 61 -19.31 10.91 -5.51
C GLU A 61 -18.00 11.18 -6.28
N ASN A 62 -17.96 12.29 -7.03
CA ASN A 62 -16.76 12.69 -7.77
C ASN A 62 -15.61 13.09 -6.84
N ALA A 63 -15.87 13.81 -5.74
CA ALA A 63 -14.84 14.16 -4.77
C ALA A 63 -14.25 12.91 -4.11
N VAL A 64 -15.09 11.94 -3.76
CA VAL A 64 -14.67 10.64 -3.21
C VAL A 64 -13.81 9.88 -4.22
N ARG A 65 -14.24 9.77 -5.49
CA ARG A 65 -13.47 9.09 -6.54
C ARG A 65 -12.10 9.71 -6.74
N ILE A 66 -12.01 11.04 -6.82
CA ILE A 66 -10.76 11.77 -7.00
C ILE A 66 -9.81 11.49 -5.83
N GLN A 67 -10.31 11.50 -4.59
CA GLN A 67 -9.47 11.20 -3.41
C GLN A 67 -8.91 9.78 -3.43
N ILE A 68 -9.72 8.80 -3.84
CA ILE A 68 -9.26 7.42 -3.99
C ILE A 68 -8.18 7.34 -5.07
N TYR A 69 -8.36 8.00 -6.22
CA TYR A 69 -7.36 8.02 -7.28
C TYR A 69 -6.04 8.66 -6.82
N ILE A 70 -6.10 9.80 -6.13
CA ILE A 70 -4.90 10.47 -5.59
C ILE A 70 -4.19 9.57 -4.57
N ALA A 71 -4.92 8.90 -3.69
CA ALA A 71 -4.35 7.97 -2.72
C ALA A 71 -3.59 6.81 -3.40
N VAL A 72 -4.18 6.22 -4.43
CA VAL A 72 -3.56 5.14 -5.21
C VAL A 72 -2.32 5.64 -5.97
N ILE A 73 -2.41 6.81 -6.62
CA ILE A 73 -1.27 7.42 -7.33
C ILE A 73 -0.12 7.70 -6.35
N THR A 74 -0.42 8.26 -5.17
CA THR A 74 0.58 8.55 -4.13
C THR A 74 1.29 7.28 -3.69
N TYR A 75 0.55 6.19 -3.43
CA TYR A 75 1.17 4.90 -3.10
C TYR A 75 2.10 4.41 -4.21
N CYS A 76 1.65 4.44 -5.46
CA CYS A 76 2.45 3.99 -6.60
C CYS A 76 3.76 4.78 -6.71
N LEU A 77 3.72 6.10 -6.53
CA LEU A 77 4.91 6.95 -6.54
C LEU A 77 5.88 6.59 -5.42
N VAL A 78 5.39 6.39 -4.19
CA VAL A 78 6.25 6.01 -3.06
C VAL A 78 6.86 4.62 -3.27
N ALA A 79 6.09 3.67 -3.81
CA ALA A 79 6.59 2.34 -4.13
C ALA A 79 7.66 2.36 -5.23
N ILE A 80 7.49 3.19 -6.26
CA ILE A 80 8.51 3.40 -7.31
C ILE A 80 9.78 3.99 -6.71
N ILE A 81 9.66 5.00 -5.84
CA ILE A 81 10.83 5.62 -5.20
C ILE A 81 11.58 4.61 -4.31
N GLU A 82 10.85 3.81 -3.53
CA GLU A 82 11.45 2.78 -2.69
C GLU A 82 12.20 1.74 -3.52
N HIS A 83 11.58 1.27 -4.61
CA HIS A 83 12.15 0.31 -5.54
C HIS A 83 13.39 0.86 -6.27
N ASP A 84 13.28 2.05 -6.88
CA ASP A 84 14.34 2.63 -7.72
C ASP A 84 15.53 3.14 -6.92
N CYS A 85 15.31 3.59 -5.68
CA CYS A 85 16.37 4.02 -4.78
C CYS A 85 16.91 2.87 -3.90
N GLN A 86 16.36 1.64 -4.01
CA GLN A 86 16.77 0.45 -3.26
C GLN A 86 16.94 0.71 -1.75
N LEU A 87 16.00 1.46 -1.17
CA LEU A 87 16.18 2.05 0.15
C LEU A 87 16.20 1.00 1.28
N GLY A 88 15.64 -0.19 1.04
CA GLY A 88 15.48 -1.23 2.07
C GLY A 88 14.62 -0.78 3.26
N ARG A 89 13.89 0.34 3.11
CA ARG A 89 13.03 0.96 4.11
C ARG A 89 11.58 0.59 3.82
N THR A 90 10.74 0.57 4.86
CA THR A 90 9.31 0.37 4.65
C THR A 90 8.71 1.52 3.84
N THR A 91 7.73 1.22 2.99
CA THR A 91 7.00 2.21 2.17
C THR A 91 6.45 3.37 3.01
N PHE A 92 6.09 3.11 4.26
CA PHE A 92 5.65 4.15 5.20
C PHE A 92 6.76 5.14 5.58
N ASN A 93 7.98 4.66 5.86
CA ASN A 93 9.10 5.53 6.19
C ASN A 93 9.50 6.40 5.01
N VAL A 94 9.47 5.84 3.79
CA VAL A 94 9.71 6.58 2.55
C VAL A 94 8.65 7.68 2.37
N LEU A 95 7.36 7.35 2.53
CA LEU A 95 6.27 8.34 2.50
C LEU A 95 6.51 9.45 3.53
N ARG A 96 6.90 9.13 4.76
CA ARG A 96 7.12 10.10 5.84
C ARG A 96 8.28 11.07 5.54
N VAL A 97 9.38 10.57 4.99
CA VAL A 97 10.50 11.43 4.58
C VAL A 97 10.06 12.36 3.45
N ILE A 98 9.42 11.82 2.40
CA ILE A 98 8.92 12.62 1.27
C ILE A 98 7.94 13.68 1.77
N SER A 99 7.05 13.33 2.71
CA SER A 99 6.06 14.24 3.30
C SER A 99 6.69 15.50 3.92
N ARG A 100 7.87 15.36 4.52
CA ARG A 100 8.57 16.49 5.19
C ARG A 100 9.27 17.41 4.19
N VAL A 101 9.54 16.92 2.99
CA VAL A 101 10.44 17.54 2.03
C VAL A 101 9.72 17.88 0.72
N LEU A 102 8.38 17.88 0.73
CA LEU A 102 7.53 18.13 -0.45
C LEU A 102 7.82 19.45 -1.18
N THR A 103 8.25 20.47 -0.44
CA THR A 103 8.51 21.82 -0.97
C THR A 103 9.99 22.09 -1.21
N ASP A 104 10.86 21.15 -0.87
CA ASP A 104 12.30 21.29 -1.04
C ASP A 104 12.73 20.81 -2.44
N LYS A 105 13.84 21.34 -2.93
CA LYS A 105 14.42 21.05 -4.25
C LYS A 105 15.57 20.05 -4.20
N THR A 106 15.88 19.54 -3.02
CA THR A 106 16.84 18.46 -2.80
C THR A 106 16.50 17.24 -3.66
N PRO A 107 17.46 16.66 -4.40
CA PRO A 107 17.20 15.47 -5.21
C PRO A 107 16.85 14.28 -4.31
N ILE A 108 15.88 13.48 -4.77
CA ILE A 108 15.28 12.37 -3.99
C ILE A 108 16.34 11.39 -3.48
N ARG A 109 17.41 11.14 -4.25
CA ARG A 109 18.47 10.21 -3.85
C ARG A 109 19.23 10.72 -2.62
N ASP A 110 19.52 12.02 -2.57
CA ASP A 110 20.31 12.62 -1.50
C ASP A 110 19.50 12.73 -0.19
N LEU A 111 18.16 12.77 -0.28
CA LEU A 111 17.26 12.76 0.88
C LEU A 111 17.37 11.52 1.75
N PHE A 112 17.81 10.40 1.18
CA PHE A 112 17.91 9.14 1.89
C PHE A 112 19.36 8.74 2.24
N LEU A 113 20.35 9.53 1.80
CA LEU A 113 21.77 9.34 2.10
C LEU A 113 22.19 9.98 3.43
N THR A 114 21.48 11.01 3.90
CA THR A 114 21.83 11.72 5.13
C THR A 114 21.46 10.91 6.40
N PRO A 115 22.42 10.66 7.30
CA PRO A 115 22.20 10.00 8.59
C PRO A 115 21.26 10.76 9.54
N GLU A 116 21.01 12.05 9.30
CA GLU A 116 20.23 12.90 10.20
C GLU A 116 18.73 12.54 10.23
N THR A 117 18.23 11.76 9.27
CA THR A 117 16.89 11.15 9.36
C THR A 117 16.85 9.90 10.24
N ILE A 118 17.97 9.45 10.79
CA ILE A 118 18.09 8.22 11.59
C ILE A 118 17.71 8.45 13.07
N ASP A 119 17.86 9.66 13.63
CA ASP A 119 17.69 9.87 15.09
C ASP A 119 16.50 10.75 15.53
N ASP A 120 15.77 11.40 14.62
CA ASP A 120 14.47 12.05 14.96
C ASP A 120 13.30 11.04 15.02
N ILE A 121 13.58 9.88 15.60
CA ILE A 121 12.66 8.75 15.78
C ILE A 121 11.64 9.02 16.91
N CYS A 122 11.78 10.08 17.71
CA CYS A 122 10.86 10.36 18.82
C CYS A 122 9.91 11.56 18.60
N GLU A 123 8.63 11.28 18.87
CA GLU A 123 7.56 12.18 19.34
C GLU A 123 6.55 12.87 18.42
N LYS A 124 6.73 12.98 17.09
CA LYS A 124 5.60 13.45 16.25
C LYS A 124 5.35 12.58 15.02
N PRO A 125 4.17 11.97 14.87
CA PRO A 125 3.75 11.33 13.62
C PRO A 125 3.53 12.43 12.59
N ALA A 126 4.61 12.92 11.99
CA ALA A 126 4.55 13.74 10.79
C ALA A 126 4.14 12.82 9.63
N GLN A 127 2.86 12.43 9.61
CA GLN A 127 2.20 11.88 8.44
C GLN A 127 1.80 13.02 7.52
N LEU A 128 1.78 12.75 6.21
CA LEU A 128 1.28 13.67 5.20
C LEU A 128 -0.20 13.99 5.51
N GLU A 129 -0.44 15.10 6.20
CA GLU A 129 -1.77 15.68 6.35
C GLU A 129 -2.01 16.61 5.16
N PHE A 130 -2.94 16.24 4.30
CA PHE A 130 -3.58 17.20 3.42
C PHE A 130 -4.47 18.07 4.30
N ALA A 131 -3.94 19.17 4.83
CA ALA A 131 -4.67 20.14 5.64
C ALA A 131 -4.45 21.55 5.06
N PHE A 132 -5.24 21.90 4.05
CA PHE A 132 -5.33 23.28 3.58
C PHE A 132 -6.36 24.03 4.43
N LYS A 133 -5.89 25.02 5.20
CA LYS A 133 -6.76 25.94 5.95
C LYS A 133 -7.50 26.83 4.94
N TYR A 134 -8.83 26.89 5.08
CA TYR A 134 -9.67 27.93 4.49
C TYR A 134 -9.47 29.25 5.23
#